data_AF-A0A1P9WTK5-F1
#
_entry.id   AF-A0A1P9WTK5-F1
#
_cell.length_a   1.000
_cell.length_b   1.000
_cell.length_c   1.000
_cell.angle_alpha   90.00
_cell.angle_beta   90.00
_cell.angle_gamma   90.00
#
_symmetry.space_group_name_H-M   'P 1'
#
loop_
_entity.id
_entity.type
_entity.pdbx_description
1 polymer ?
#
loop_
_entity_poly.entity_id
_entity_poly.type
_entity_poly.pdbx_seq_one_letter_code
_entity_poly.pdbx_strand_id
1 'polypeptide(L)'
;MIRHLLVPVAFVAVLAAGCKTVKPSSVSSASQLSATITEEGLLTCFAPGTTLDGKAVWCEASAVAYDGRKLLFANDKDMPADLGPVFSKPLATLADSTQPPAYVMTTAYAQGRKYEDFAQTPDRRFVLLTTAFDRVKAGSPEWNGYNTILYWRTGDEQNPRVLAPDDTSRTSIAYRNKLAQALKTEEFPKGAPYFKVEGLAATNQHLLFGIREVGESYSAFKPVDKIIAVSYYIEGAGTGERIRLRDDWRVVADFDPATAEPSLPLPLSLSSLEYDPYRNRFWLLTSLETKDRLDAYLWSISADGLFSNKPFTLVRDTQGQPLRFGHKGEDLTPLDKNRLLIIHDEDRFQTPVNGKVRQPNQAPYAIVTVTAK
;
A
#
# COMPACT_ATOMS: atom_id res chain seq x y z
N MET A 1 20.47 83.05 38.87
CA MET A 1 20.01 81.90 39.67
C MET A 1 18.94 81.17 38.89
N ILE A 2 19.25 79.92 38.50
CA ILE A 2 18.36 78.75 38.44
C ILE A 2 16.88 79.01 38.06
N ARG A 3 16.46 78.59 36.86
CA ARG A 3 15.72 77.32 36.66
C ARG A 3 15.39 77.08 35.17
N HIS A 4 15.74 75.88 34.73
CA HIS A 4 15.33 75.30 33.46
C HIS A 4 13.82 75.03 33.42
N LEU A 5 13.20 75.23 32.26
CA LEU A 5 12.06 74.41 31.83
C LEU A 5 12.40 73.83 30.46
N LEU A 6 12.58 72.51 30.43
CA LEU A 6 12.71 71.70 29.22
C LEU A 6 11.30 71.38 28.71
N VAL A 7 11.03 71.70 27.45
CA VAL A 7 9.91 71.14 26.67
C VAL A 7 10.53 70.29 25.56
N PRO A 8 10.22 68.98 25.46
CA PRO A 8 10.72 68.17 24.36
C PRO A 8 9.83 68.37 23.13
N VAL A 9 10.45 68.78 22.02
CA VAL A 9 9.86 68.73 20.68
C VAL A 9 9.95 67.30 20.18
N ALA A 10 8.78 66.67 19.95
CA ALA A 10 8.70 65.34 19.37
C ALA A 10 9.08 65.39 17.88
N PHE A 11 10.17 64.73 17.51
CA PHE A 11 10.54 64.44 16.13
C PHE A 11 9.63 63.33 15.60
N VAL A 12 8.80 63.64 14.61
CA VAL A 12 8.07 62.63 13.82
C VAL A 12 9.05 62.06 12.80
N ALA A 13 9.54 60.84 13.05
CA ALA A 13 10.30 60.07 12.08
C ALA A 13 9.32 59.35 11.14
N VAL A 14 9.28 59.79 9.88
CA VAL A 14 8.59 59.06 8.79
C VAL A 14 9.45 57.85 8.42
N LEU A 15 9.06 56.67 8.92
CA LEU A 15 9.63 55.40 8.49
C LEU A 15 9.05 55.05 7.11
N ALA A 16 9.85 55.23 6.07
CA ALA A 16 9.58 54.65 4.75
C ALA A 16 9.69 53.12 4.85
N ALA A 17 8.55 52.45 5.00
CA ALA A 17 8.44 51.01 4.88
C ALA A 17 8.66 50.62 3.41
N GLY A 18 9.90 50.26 3.07
CA GLY A 18 10.20 49.57 1.82
C GLY A 18 9.52 48.21 1.82
N CYS A 19 8.45 48.05 1.03
CA CYS A 19 7.89 46.76 0.69
C CYS A 19 8.97 45.91 -0.01
N LYS A 20 9.68 45.07 0.76
CA LYS A 20 10.37 43.92 0.21
C LYS A 20 9.28 42.94 -0.22
N THR A 21 8.88 43.03 -1.48
CA THR A 21 8.15 41.95 -2.15
C THR A 21 9.02 40.69 -2.04
N VAL A 22 8.64 39.83 -1.10
CA VAL A 22 9.13 38.45 -1.02
C VAL A 22 8.77 37.84 -2.36
N LYS A 23 9.78 37.56 -3.20
CA LYS A 23 9.61 36.69 -4.36
C LYS A 23 8.92 35.43 -3.82
N PRO A 24 7.79 34.99 -4.39
CA PRO A 24 7.26 33.69 -4.03
C PRO A 24 8.38 32.71 -4.33
N SER A 25 8.84 32.00 -3.29
CA SER A 25 9.67 30.82 -3.47
C SER A 25 8.92 29.97 -4.49
N SER A 26 9.51 29.83 -5.68
CA SER A 26 9.05 28.87 -6.66
C SER A 26 8.80 27.58 -5.92
N VAL A 27 7.54 27.12 -5.90
CA VAL A 27 7.18 25.77 -5.52
C VAL A 27 8.19 24.89 -6.27
N SER A 28 9.10 24.27 -5.53
CA SER A 28 10.06 23.33 -6.09
C SER A 28 9.23 22.37 -6.93
N SER A 29 9.42 22.39 -8.25
CA SER A 29 8.96 21.32 -9.12
C SER A 29 9.41 20.04 -8.42
N ALA A 30 8.46 19.21 -7.97
CA ALA A 30 8.82 17.91 -7.42
C ALA A 30 9.69 17.25 -8.48
N SER A 31 10.96 16.98 -8.15
CA SER A 31 11.94 16.45 -9.11
C SER A 31 11.29 15.29 -9.84
N GLN A 32 11.10 15.43 -11.15
CA GLN A 32 10.36 14.45 -11.93
C GLN A 32 11.12 13.13 -11.83
N LEU A 33 10.45 12.09 -11.36
CA LEU A 33 11.10 10.79 -11.23
C LEU A 33 11.16 10.11 -12.59
N SER A 34 12.29 9.45 -12.85
CA SER A 34 12.41 8.43 -13.89
C SER A 34 12.58 7.06 -13.26
N ALA A 35 12.12 6.02 -13.94
CA ALA A 35 12.33 4.65 -13.48
C ALA A 35 12.63 3.69 -14.62
N THR A 36 13.24 2.55 -14.33
CA THR A 36 13.49 1.50 -15.33
C THR A 36 13.39 0.15 -14.64
N ILE A 37 12.72 -0.80 -15.30
CA ILE A 37 12.73 -2.21 -14.87
C ILE A 37 14.13 -2.75 -15.15
N THR A 38 14.87 -3.06 -14.08
CA THR A 38 16.26 -3.51 -14.14
C THR A 38 16.40 -5.02 -13.96
N GLU A 39 15.38 -5.67 -13.43
CA GLU A 39 15.33 -7.12 -13.27
C GLU A 39 13.87 -7.59 -13.38
N GLU A 40 13.66 -8.75 -14.00
CA GLU A 40 12.39 -9.47 -14.00
C GLU A 40 12.66 -10.96 -13.79
N GLY A 41 11.80 -11.60 -13.01
CA GLY A 41 11.98 -13.01 -12.70
C GLY A 41 10.72 -13.68 -12.16
N LEU A 42 10.89 -14.95 -11.79
CA LEU A 42 9.83 -15.77 -11.21
C LEU A 42 10.21 -16.12 -9.77
N LEU A 43 9.36 -15.71 -8.82
CA LEU A 43 9.39 -16.14 -7.44
C LEU A 43 8.79 -17.54 -7.35
N THR A 44 9.53 -18.51 -6.81
CA THR A 44 8.96 -19.82 -6.42
C THR A 44 8.39 -19.74 -5.02
N CYS A 45 7.06 -19.88 -4.91
CA CYS A 45 6.33 -19.72 -3.65
C CYS A 45 6.14 -21.04 -2.91
N PHE A 46 6.15 -22.16 -3.64
CA PHE A 46 6.10 -23.51 -3.10
C PHE A 46 6.59 -24.55 -4.12
N ALA A 47 6.63 -25.82 -3.70
CA ALA A 47 7.10 -26.90 -4.56
C ALA A 47 6.20 -27.08 -5.80
N PRO A 48 6.76 -27.46 -6.96
CA PRO A 48 5.95 -27.83 -8.12
C PRO A 48 4.99 -28.99 -7.79
N GLY A 49 3.75 -28.90 -8.29
CA GLY A 49 2.75 -29.96 -8.09
C GLY A 49 2.02 -29.93 -6.74
N THR A 50 2.21 -28.89 -5.92
CA THR A 50 1.41 -28.69 -4.71
C THR A 50 -0.08 -28.63 -5.03
N THR A 51 -0.89 -29.36 -4.26
CA THR A 51 -2.35 -29.41 -4.41
C THR A 51 -3.07 -29.17 -3.09
N LEU A 52 -4.29 -28.65 -3.17
CA LEU A 52 -5.25 -28.53 -2.09
C LEU A 52 -6.59 -29.08 -2.61
N ASP A 53 -7.19 -30.03 -1.90
CA ASP A 53 -8.44 -30.71 -2.29
C ASP A 53 -8.41 -31.26 -3.73
N GLY A 54 -7.26 -31.82 -4.13
CA GLY A 54 -7.06 -32.39 -5.47
C GLY A 54 -6.92 -31.38 -6.61
N LYS A 55 -6.85 -30.07 -6.31
CA LYS A 55 -6.63 -29.00 -7.28
C LYS A 55 -5.24 -28.39 -7.11
N ALA A 56 -4.63 -27.98 -8.22
CA ALA A 56 -3.37 -27.25 -8.17
C ALA A 56 -3.53 -25.95 -7.36
N VAL A 57 -2.59 -25.70 -6.46
CA VAL A 57 -2.48 -24.42 -5.76
C VAL A 57 -1.73 -23.46 -6.67
N TRP A 58 -2.24 -22.24 -6.78
CA TRP A 58 -1.60 -21.15 -7.52
C TRP A 58 -0.92 -20.19 -6.55
N CYS A 59 0.26 -19.71 -6.94
CA CYS A 59 0.91 -18.62 -6.25
C CYS A 59 0.32 -17.32 -6.76
N GLU A 60 -0.67 -16.84 -6.03
CA GLU A 60 -1.34 -15.56 -6.24
C GLU A 60 -0.72 -14.61 -5.20
N ALA A 61 0.55 -14.25 -5.47
CA ALA A 61 1.36 -13.46 -4.55
C ALA A 61 0.78 -12.06 -4.46
N SER A 62 0.30 -11.70 -3.27
CA SER A 62 -0.57 -10.55 -3.09
C SER A 62 -0.06 -9.50 -2.14
N ALA A 63 1.01 -9.78 -1.40
CA ALA A 63 1.67 -8.74 -0.61
C ALA A 63 3.18 -9.01 -0.55
N VAL A 64 3.99 -7.96 -0.52
CA VAL A 64 5.43 -8.01 -0.28
C VAL A 64 5.94 -6.92 0.69
N ALA A 65 6.82 -7.30 1.63
CA ALA A 65 7.55 -6.35 2.49
C ALA A 65 9.04 -6.68 2.56
N TYR A 66 9.90 -5.66 2.65
CA TYR A 66 11.33 -5.85 2.90
C TYR A 66 11.73 -5.40 4.31
N ASP A 67 12.11 -6.36 5.15
CA ASP A 67 12.45 -6.10 6.55
C ASP A 67 13.90 -5.57 6.75
N GLY A 68 14.63 -5.35 5.65
CA GLY A 68 16.05 -4.99 5.66
C GLY A 68 17.02 -6.18 5.63
N ARG A 69 16.51 -7.41 5.72
CA ARG A 69 17.29 -8.66 5.65
C ARG A 69 16.71 -9.63 4.63
N LYS A 70 15.39 -9.83 4.64
CA LYS A 70 14.64 -10.74 3.78
C LYS A 70 13.34 -10.11 3.32
N LEU A 71 12.77 -10.69 2.28
CA LEU A 71 11.46 -10.36 1.77
C LEU A 71 10.43 -11.26 2.44
N LEU A 72 9.33 -10.67 2.87
CA LEU A 72 8.12 -11.34 3.33
C LEU A 72 7.11 -11.27 2.20
N PHE A 73 6.39 -12.36 1.97
CA PHE A 73 5.35 -12.46 0.95
C PHE A 73 4.07 -13.04 1.56
N ALA A 74 2.92 -12.64 1.03
CA ALA A 74 1.64 -13.29 1.29
C ALA A 74 1.05 -13.86 -0.02
N ASN A 75 0.31 -14.96 0.10
CA ASN A 75 -0.54 -15.50 -0.95
C ASN A 75 -2.01 -15.25 -0.55
N ASP A 76 -2.84 -14.78 -1.48
CA ASP A 76 -4.25 -14.48 -1.20
C ASP A 76 -5.12 -15.74 -1.08
N LYS A 77 -4.60 -16.89 -1.56
CA LYS A 77 -5.28 -18.19 -1.56
C LYS A 77 -5.04 -19.05 -0.33
N ASP A 78 -5.99 -19.94 -0.13
CA ASP A 78 -5.90 -21.01 0.85
C ASP A 78 -4.70 -21.92 0.56
N MET A 79 -3.93 -22.22 1.60
CA MET A 79 -2.73 -23.04 1.52
C MET A 79 -2.93 -24.40 2.18
N PRO A 80 -2.27 -25.46 1.69
CA PRO A 80 -2.14 -26.74 2.40
C PRO A 80 -1.66 -26.55 3.84
N ALA A 81 -2.04 -27.44 4.76
CA ALA A 81 -1.78 -27.26 6.20
C ALA A 81 -0.30 -27.21 6.59
N ASP A 82 0.59 -27.77 5.77
CA ASP A 82 2.04 -27.74 5.91
C ASP A 82 2.69 -26.49 5.27
N LEU A 83 1.89 -25.64 4.61
CA LEU A 83 2.30 -24.39 3.99
C LEU A 83 1.57 -23.20 4.64
N GLY A 84 2.33 -22.16 4.99
CA GLY A 84 1.77 -20.91 5.47
C GLY A 84 1.40 -19.99 4.30
N PRO A 85 0.30 -19.21 4.39
CA PRO A 85 0.01 -18.18 3.39
C PRO A 85 1.01 -17.03 3.43
N VAL A 86 1.80 -16.93 4.51
CA VAL A 86 2.94 -15.99 4.62
C VAL A 86 4.24 -16.77 4.61
N PHE A 87 5.20 -16.31 3.82
CA PHE A 87 6.52 -16.91 3.72
C PHE A 87 7.60 -15.87 3.47
N SER A 88 8.87 -16.28 3.54
CA SER A 88 10.00 -15.38 3.34
C SER A 88 11.08 -15.95 2.43
N LYS A 89 11.78 -15.04 1.74
CA LYS A 89 12.93 -15.37 0.89
C LYS A 89 14.00 -14.27 0.94
N PRO A 90 15.31 -14.60 0.95
CA PRO A 90 16.35 -13.60 0.79
C PRO A 90 16.29 -12.94 -0.60
N LEU A 91 16.53 -11.64 -0.67
CA LEU A 91 16.60 -10.91 -1.96
C LEU A 91 17.65 -11.52 -2.90
N ALA A 92 18.81 -11.92 -2.35
CA ALA A 92 19.92 -12.48 -3.14
C ALA A 92 19.59 -13.81 -3.84
N THR A 93 18.57 -14.54 -3.37
CA THR A 93 18.15 -15.83 -3.93
C THR A 93 16.72 -15.78 -4.47
N LEU A 94 16.16 -14.58 -4.68
CA LEU A 94 14.75 -14.40 -5.05
C LEU A 94 14.35 -15.25 -6.27
N ALA A 95 15.16 -15.20 -7.34
CA ALA A 95 14.98 -15.97 -8.57
C ALA A 95 15.36 -17.47 -8.47
N ASP A 96 16.06 -17.88 -7.43
CA ASP A 96 16.59 -19.25 -7.32
C ASP A 96 15.46 -20.22 -6.91
N SER A 97 14.96 -20.99 -7.87
CA SER A 97 13.89 -21.97 -7.63
C SER A 97 14.34 -23.21 -6.84
N THR A 98 15.65 -23.41 -6.66
CA THR A 98 16.19 -24.53 -5.87
C THR A 98 16.19 -24.25 -4.37
N GLN A 99 16.08 -22.97 -3.99
CA GLN A 99 16.00 -22.53 -2.60
C GLN A 99 14.52 -22.36 -2.20
N PRO A 100 13.97 -23.26 -1.38
CA PRO A 100 12.59 -23.15 -0.95
C PRO A 100 12.40 -21.92 -0.04
N PRO A 101 11.21 -21.30 -0.05
CA PRO A 101 10.90 -20.25 0.90
C PRO A 101 10.75 -20.81 2.32
N ALA A 102 10.92 -19.93 3.31
CA ALA A 102 10.66 -20.25 4.70
C ALA A 102 9.24 -19.80 5.08
N TYR A 103 8.33 -20.74 5.27
CA TYR A 103 6.93 -20.48 5.63
C TYR A 103 6.78 -20.07 7.10
N VAL A 104 5.80 -19.20 7.33
CA VAL A 104 5.42 -18.72 8.67
C VAL A 104 4.14 -19.46 9.09
N MET A 105 4.29 -20.41 10.01
CA MET A 105 3.26 -21.44 10.31
C MET A 105 2.35 -21.08 11.49
N THR A 106 2.23 -19.80 11.82
CA THR A 106 1.40 -19.37 12.95
C THR A 106 -0.07 -19.43 12.58
N THR A 107 -0.92 -19.81 13.54
CA THR A 107 -2.37 -19.94 13.31
C THR A 107 -3.05 -18.62 12.97
N ALA A 108 -2.48 -17.49 13.38
CA ALA A 108 -3.02 -16.16 13.05
C ALA A 108 -3.05 -15.91 11.54
N TYR A 109 -2.02 -16.36 10.80
CA TYR A 109 -1.99 -16.19 9.35
C TYR A 109 -3.03 -17.04 8.63
N ALA A 110 -3.33 -18.23 9.15
CA ALA A 110 -4.38 -19.11 8.59
C ALA A 110 -5.82 -18.63 8.87
N GLN A 111 -6.00 -17.71 9.83
CA GLN A 111 -7.31 -17.13 10.16
C GLN A 111 -7.69 -15.95 9.26
N GLY A 112 -6.70 -15.20 8.76
CA GLY A 112 -6.93 -14.21 7.71
C GLY A 112 -7.25 -14.88 6.37
N ARG A 113 -8.05 -14.20 5.55
CA ARG A 113 -8.43 -14.66 4.21
C ARG A 113 -8.25 -13.52 3.22
N LYS A 114 -7.69 -13.82 2.04
CA LYS A 114 -7.38 -12.83 1.01
C LYS A 114 -6.52 -11.70 1.54
N TYR A 115 -5.25 -11.99 1.80
CA TYR A 115 -4.26 -10.94 2.04
C TYR A 115 -4.05 -10.15 0.76
N GLU A 116 -3.93 -8.83 0.85
CA GLU A 116 -3.88 -7.96 -0.34
C GLU A 116 -2.76 -6.91 -0.29
N ASP A 117 -2.22 -6.54 0.89
CA ASP A 117 -1.14 -5.55 0.92
C ASP A 117 -0.34 -5.60 2.25
N PHE A 118 0.95 -5.31 2.16
CA PHE A 118 1.86 -5.09 3.28
C PHE A 118 2.14 -3.59 3.48
N ALA A 119 2.30 -3.18 4.74
CA ALA A 119 2.85 -1.86 5.06
C ALA A 119 3.97 -1.97 6.09
N GLN A 120 4.87 -1.00 6.10
CA GLN A 120 5.89 -0.87 7.14
C GLN A 120 5.86 0.53 7.74
N THR A 121 6.04 0.63 9.07
CA THR A 121 6.25 1.95 9.68
C THR A 121 7.56 2.55 9.17
N PRO A 122 7.69 3.88 9.05
CA PRO A 122 8.88 4.51 8.46
C PRO A 122 10.20 4.17 9.18
N ASP A 123 10.14 3.91 10.48
CA ASP A 123 11.27 3.44 11.30
C ASP A 123 11.57 1.93 11.14
N ARG A 124 10.82 1.24 10.27
CA ARG A 124 10.84 -0.21 10.02
C ARG A 124 10.66 -1.06 11.27
N ARG A 125 10.06 -0.50 12.31
CA ARG A 125 9.83 -1.21 13.57
C ARG A 125 8.68 -2.19 13.48
N PHE A 126 7.62 -1.83 12.76
CA PHE A 126 6.44 -2.67 12.59
C PHE A 126 6.20 -2.99 11.11
N VAL A 127 5.76 -4.22 10.88
CA VAL A 127 5.19 -4.70 9.62
C VAL A 127 3.70 -4.93 9.85
N LEU A 128 2.86 -4.54 8.90
CA LEU A 128 1.42 -4.73 8.91
C LEU A 128 0.99 -5.46 7.64
N LEU A 129 0.01 -6.34 7.74
CA LEU A 129 -0.53 -7.11 6.63
C LEU A 129 -2.05 -7.02 6.68
N THR A 130 -2.69 -6.52 5.62
CA THR A 130 -4.15 -6.40 5.54
C THR A 130 -4.78 -7.47 4.66
N THR A 131 -6.01 -7.83 4.99
CA THR A 131 -6.90 -8.54 4.07
C THR A 131 -7.73 -7.55 3.23
N ALA A 132 -8.56 -8.08 2.34
CA ALA A 132 -9.38 -7.30 1.40
C ALA A 132 -10.50 -6.46 2.00
N PHE A 133 -10.98 -6.78 3.20
CA PHE A 133 -12.22 -6.20 3.75
C PHE A 133 -13.36 -6.21 2.73
N ASP A 134 -13.55 -7.29 1.97
CA ASP A 134 -14.54 -7.37 0.88
C ASP A 134 -15.78 -8.21 1.24
N ARG A 135 -15.71 -9.05 2.26
CA ARG A 135 -16.78 -10.00 2.60
C ARG A 135 -17.24 -9.91 4.05
N VAL A 136 -18.56 -9.99 4.24
CA VAL A 136 -19.21 -10.15 5.55
C VAL A 136 -20.39 -11.12 5.44
N LYS A 137 -20.63 -11.90 6.49
CA LYS A 137 -21.81 -12.78 6.57
C LYS A 137 -22.73 -12.24 7.65
N ALA A 138 -23.91 -11.75 7.26
CA ALA A 138 -24.85 -11.16 8.21
C ALA A 138 -25.21 -12.17 9.32
N GLY A 139 -25.06 -11.75 10.57
CA GLY A 139 -25.36 -12.57 11.75
C GLY A 139 -24.37 -13.72 12.03
N SER A 140 -23.23 -13.81 11.33
CA SER A 140 -22.25 -14.88 11.53
C SER A 140 -20.79 -14.37 11.52
N PRO A 141 -19.92 -14.88 12.40
CA PRO A 141 -18.49 -14.52 12.40
C PRO A 141 -17.67 -15.27 11.34
N GLU A 142 -18.26 -16.17 10.57
CA GLU A 142 -17.58 -17.07 9.62
C GLU A 142 -16.69 -16.34 8.61
N TRP A 143 -17.07 -15.12 8.22
CA TRP A 143 -16.33 -14.31 7.25
C TRP A 143 -15.53 -13.17 7.89
N ASN A 144 -15.36 -13.19 9.22
CA ASN A 144 -14.57 -12.16 9.91
C ASN A 144 -13.10 -12.18 9.47
N GLY A 145 -12.58 -13.34 9.05
CA GLY A 145 -11.21 -13.50 8.54
C GLY A 145 -10.88 -12.63 7.32
N TYR A 146 -11.87 -12.29 6.49
CA TYR A 146 -11.71 -11.35 5.37
C TYR A 146 -11.52 -9.89 5.80
N ASN A 147 -11.60 -9.60 7.11
CA ASN A 147 -11.55 -8.26 7.69
C ASN A 147 -10.54 -8.23 8.84
N THR A 148 -9.29 -8.50 8.52
CA THR A 148 -8.21 -8.67 9.49
C THR A 148 -7.00 -7.87 9.04
N ILE A 149 -6.40 -7.15 9.98
CA ILE A 149 -5.08 -6.57 9.82
C ILE A 149 -4.20 -7.21 10.88
N LEU A 150 -3.11 -7.83 10.45
CA LEU A 150 -2.08 -8.35 11.32
C LEU A 150 -0.93 -7.34 11.42
N TYR A 151 -0.24 -7.31 12.55
CA TYR A 151 1.00 -6.55 12.71
C TYR A 151 1.96 -7.25 13.66
N TRP A 152 3.25 -7.05 13.45
CA TRP A 152 4.32 -7.55 14.32
C TRP A 152 5.50 -6.61 14.29
N ARG A 153 6.42 -6.79 15.24
CA ARG A 153 7.72 -6.12 15.17
C ARG A 153 8.57 -6.82 14.12
N THR A 154 9.35 -6.06 13.37
CA THR A 154 10.32 -6.62 12.41
C THR A 154 11.21 -7.68 13.06
N GLY A 155 11.24 -8.88 12.47
CA GLY A 155 11.95 -10.06 12.98
C GLY A 155 11.15 -10.94 13.96
N ASP A 156 9.89 -10.59 14.25
CA ASP A 156 8.96 -11.35 15.10
C ASP A 156 7.71 -11.79 14.33
N GLU A 157 7.86 -12.12 13.05
CA GLU A 157 6.77 -12.61 12.19
C GLU A 157 6.13 -13.92 12.70
N GLN A 158 6.76 -14.63 13.64
CA GLN A 158 6.17 -15.82 14.27
C GLN A 158 5.14 -15.49 15.35
N ASN A 159 4.99 -14.22 15.74
CA ASN A 159 4.05 -13.80 16.79
C ASN A 159 3.21 -12.58 16.36
N PRO A 160 2.49 -12.65 15.23
CA PRO A 160 1.66 -11.54 14.79
C PRO A 160 0.51 -11.27 15.76
N ARG A 161 0.14 -10.00 15.84
CA ARG A 161 -1.02 -9.51 16.58
C ARG A 161 -2.09 -9.04 15.62
N VAL A 162 -3.34 -9.22 15.99
CA VAL A 162 -4.45 -8.60 15.28
C VAL A 162 -4.55 -7.14 15.69
N LEU A 163 -4.60 -6.24 14.71
CA LEU A 163 -4.99 -4.84 14.92
C LEU A 163 -6.50 -4.80 15.17
N ALA A 164 -6.85 -5.01 16.43
CA ALA A 164 -8.22 -5.10 16.90
C ALA A 164 -8.70 -3.76 17.48
N PRO A 165 -10.01 -3.46 17.44
CA PRO A 165 -10.59 -2.27 18.07
C PRO A 165 -10.45 -2.25 19.60
N ASP A 166 -10.27 -3.43 20.21
CA ASP A 166 -10.19 -3.65 21.64
C ASP A 166 -9.30 -4.87 21.95
N ASP A 167 -9.18 -5.24 23.22
CA ASP A 167 -8.27 -6.31 23.67
C ASP A 167 -8.83 -7.74 23.51
N THR A 168 -10.12 -7.86 23.25
CA THR A 168 -10.86 -9.12 23.18
C THR A 168 -11.18 -9.53 21.75
N SER A 169 -11.29 -8.56 20.85
CA SER A 169 -11.55 -8.78 19.43
C SER A 169 -10.42 -9.61 18.79
N ARG A 170 -10.82 -10.54 17.91
CA ARG A 170 -9.92 -11.48 17.20
C ARG A 170 -9.74 -11.16 15.73
N THR A 171 -10.46 -10.16 15.22
CA THR A 171 -10.32 -9.62 13.87
C THR A 171 -10.46 -8.11 13.91
N SER A 172 -10.29 -7.48 12.75
CA SER A 172 -10.39 -6.04 12.54
C SER A 172 -11.77 -5.62 12.01
N ILE A 173 -12.75 -6.52 12.05
CA ILE A 173 -14.07 -6.34 11.39
C ILE A 173 -14.80 -5.07 11.83
N ALA A 174 -14.65 -4.64 13.08
CA ALA A 174 -15.29 -3.41 13.56
C ALA A 174 -14.86 -2.15 12.77
N TYR A 175 -13.65 -2.15 12.19
CA TYR A 175 -13.18 -1.06 11.35
C TYR A 175 -13.89 -0.98 9.99
N ARG A 176 -14.59 -2.05 9.54
CA ARG A 176 -15.45 -1.93 8.35
C ARG A 176 -16.45 -0.81 8.48
N ASN A 177 -17.06 -0.65 9.66
CA ASN A 177 -18.04 0.40 9.87
C ASN A 177 -17.40 1.78 9.68
N LYS A 178 -16.16 1.97 10.18
CA LYS A 178 -15.43 3.24 10.04
C LYS A 178 -15.05 3.52 8.59
N LEU A 179 -14.53 2.53 7.87
CA LEU A 179 -14.24 2.62 6.44
C LEU A 179 -15.52 2.93 5.62
N ALA A 180 -16.61 2.19 5.86
CA ALA A 180 -17.89 2.43 5.21
C ALA A 180 -18.43 3.84 5.48
N GLN A 181 -18.34 4.33 6.72
CA GLN A 181 -18.75 5.70 7.05
C GLN A 181 -17.91 6.76 6.33
N ALA A 182 -16.60 6.53 6.16
CA ALA A 182 -15.73 7.44 5.41
C ALA A 182 -16.06 7.45 3.91
N LEU A 183 -16.64 6.36 3.39
CA LEU A 183 -17.05 6.19 1.99
C LEU A 183 -18.51 6.58 1.70
N LYS A 184 -19.11 7.45 2.52
CA LYS A 184 -20.45 7.96 2.25
C LYS A 184 -20.52 8.70 0.92
N THR A 185 -21.60 8.44 0.19
CA THR A 185 -21.96 9.14 -1.04
C THR A 185 -23.45 9.48 -1.00
N GLU A 186 -23.96 10.18 -2.01
CA GLU A 186 -25.40 10.37 -2.18
C GLU A 186 -26.14 9.02 -2.37
N GLU A 187 -25.50 8.07 -3.07
CA GLU A 187 -26.00 6.70 -3.29
C GLU A 187 -26.01 5.90 -1.98
N PHE A 188 -24.98 6.08 -1.13
CA PHE A 188 -24.82 5.38 0.14
C PHE A 188 -24.70 6.35 1.33
N PRO A 189 -25.80 7.04 1.72
CA PRO A 189 -25.74 8.09 2.74
C PRO A 189 -25.42 7.57 4.14
N LYS A 190 -25.61 6.26 4.37
CA LYS A 190 -25.26 5.58 5.63
C LYS A 190 -23.89 4.90 5.59
N GLY A 191 -23.14 5.08 4.51
CA GLY A 191 -21.85 4.43 4.25
C GLY A 191 -21.97 3.28 3.26
N ALA A 192 -20.90 3.02 2.53
CA ALA A 192 -20.86 2.00 1.48
C ALA A 192 -21.10 0.58 2.04
N PRO A 193 -22.11 -0.16 1.54
CA PRO A 193 -22.37 -1.54 1.95
C PRO A 193 -21.20 -2.49 1.59
N TYR A 194 -20.62 -2.28 0.41
CA TYR A 194 -19.48 -3.02 -0.09
C TYR A 194 -18.34 -2.07 -0.46
N PHE A 195 -17.12 -2.52 -0.14
CA PHE A 195 -15.89 -1.94 -0.62
C PHE A 195 -14.79 -3.02 -0.59
N LYS A 196 -13.70 -2.80 -1.34
CA LYS A 196 -12.50 -3.63 -1.30
C LYS A 196 -11.27 -2.76 -0.99
N VAL A 197 -10.49 -3.19 -0.02
CA VAL A 197 -9.16 -2.66 0.30
C VAL A 197 -8.14 -3.47 -0.47
N GLU A 198 -7.30 -2.78 -1.25
CA GLU A 198 -6.12 -3.37 -1.92
C GLU A 198 -4.86 -2.54 -1.65
N GLY A 199 -4.96 -1.42 -0.92
CA GLY A 199 -3.80 -0.60 -0.56
C GLY A 199 -3.60 -0.52 0.95
N LEU A 200 -2.36 -0.58 1.42
CA LEU A 200 -1.99 -0.32 2.81
C LEU A 200 -0.65 0.40 2.93
N ALA A 201 -0.65 1.62 3.46
CA ALA A 201 0.59 2.34 3.76
C ALA A 201 0.62 2.82 5.20
N ALA A 202 1.81 2.89 5.80
CA ALA A 202 2.01 3.44 7.13
C ALA A 202 3.00 4.62 7.10
N THR A 203 2.58 5.74 7.69
CA THR A 203 3.46 6.86 8.03
C THR A 203 3.77 6.86 9.52
N ASN A 204 4.45 7.89 10.02
CA ASN A 204 4.66 8.06 11.46
C ASN A 204 3.38 8.34 12.25
N GLN A 205 2.31 8.75 11.58
CA GLN A 205 1.09 9.25 12.24
C GLN A 205 -0.17 8.55 11.76
N HIS A 206 -0.20 8.11 10.50
CA HIS A 206 -1.40 7.58 9.85
C HIS A 206 -1.16 6.18 9.29
N LEU A 207 -2.19 5.35 9.41
CA LEU A 207 -2.39 4.19 8.56
C LEU A 207 -3.33 4.62 7.43
N LEU A 208 -3.00 4.22 6.20
CA LEU A 208 -3.72 4.59 5.00
C LEU A 208 -4.22 3.33 4.31
N PHE A 209 -5.47 3.36 3.85
CA PHE A 209 -6.15 2.27 3.17
C PHE A 209 -6.51 2.69 1.75
N GLY A 210 -5.97 1.99 0.77
CA GLY A 210 -6.34 2.12 -0.64
C GLY A 210 -7.60 1.31 -0.93
N ILE A 211 -8.65 2.00 -1.37
CA ILE A 211 -9.94 1.43 -1.72
C ILE A 211 -10.02 1.32 -3.23
N ARG A 212 -10.18 0.10 -3.73
CA ARG A 212 -10.30 -0.21 -5.17
C ARG A 212 -11.74 -0.24 -5.66
N GLU A 213 -12.67 -0.65 -4.81
CA GLU A 213 -14.05 -0.92 -5.21
C GLU A 213 -15.01 -0.35 -4.18
N VAL A 214 -16.15 0.18 -4.63
CA VAL A 214 -17.27 0.62 -3.79
C VAL A 214 -18.59 0.26 -4.46
N GLY A 215 -19.55 -0.27 -3.70
CA GLY A 215 -20.85 -0.63 -4.25
C GLY A 215 -21.84 -1.21 -3.26
N GLU A 216 -22.87 -1.85 -3.81
CA GLU A 216 -23.89 -2.59 -3.03
C GLU A 216 -23.39 -3.96 -2.59
N SER A 217 -22.58 -4.62 -3.43
CA SER A 217 -22.08 -5.98 -3.19
C SER A 217 -20.84 -6.28 -4.04
N TYR A 218 -20.18 -7.42 -3.77
CA TYR A 218 -19.04 -7.90 -4.55
C TYR A 218 -19.35 -8.21 -6.02
N SER A 219 -20.63 -8.29 -6.41
CA SER A 219 -21.06 -8.45 -7.80
C SER A 219 -21.65 -7.18 -8.40
N ALA A 220 -21.77 -6.10 -7.62
CA ALA A 220 -22.37 -4.83 -8.03
C ALA A 220 -21.61 -3.67 -7.39
N PHE A 221 -20.49 -3.32 -8.01
CA PHE A 221 -19.59 -2.26 -7.58
C PHE A 221 -19.08 -1.42 -8.75
N LYS A 222 -18.48 -0.29 -8.41
CA LYS A 222 -17.73 0.57 -9.32
C LYS A 222 -16.26 0.61 -8.86
N PRO A 223 -15.29 0.55 -9.78
CA PRO A 223 -13.90 0.81 -9.45
C PRO A 223 -13.71 2.25 -8.96
N VAL A 224 -12.84 2.43 -7.99
CA VAL A 224 -12.43 3.72 -7.41
C VAL A 224 -10.95 3.65 -7.02
N ASP A 225 -10.29 4.80 -6.89
CA ASP A 225 -8.92 4.90 -6.38
C ASP A 225 -8.88 5.87 -5.21
N LYS A 226 -9.58 5.53 -4.13
CA LYS A 226 -9.70 6.39 -2.94
C LYS A 226 -8.73 5.96 -1.86
N ILE A 227 -8.13 6.92 -1.17
CA ILE A 227 -7.27 6.67 -0.02
C ILE A 227 -7.95 7.19 1.25
N ILE A 228 -8.16 6.31 2.23
CA ILE A 228 -8.66 6.67 3.56
C ILE A 228 -7.51 6.69 4.55
N ALA A 229 -7.36 7.77 5.32
CA ALA A 229 -6.39 7.86 6.40
C ALA A 229 -7.07 7.79 7.77
N VAL A 230 -6.36 7.21 8.73
CA VAL A 230 -6.70 7.24 10.16
C VAL A 230 -5.43 7.43 10.97
N SER A 231 -5.49 8.26 12.00
CA SER A 231 -4.35 8.43 12.91
C SER A 231 -4.17 7.19 13.79
N TYR A 232 -2.92 6.81 14.08
CA TYR A 232 -2.62 5.75 15.05
C TYR A 232 -1.64 6.19 16.13
N TYR A 233 -1.53 5.40 17.18
CA TYR A 233 -0.51 5.53 18.20
C TYR A 233 -0.08 4.15 18.70
N ILE A 234 1.10 4.10 19.33
CA ILE A 234 1.62 2.89 19.98
C ILE A 234 1.32 2.99 21.48
N GLU A 235 0.59 2.02 22.00
CA GLU A 235 0.31 1.85 23.42
C GLU A 235 1.27 0.82 24.02
N GLY A 236 1.72 1.04 25.26
CA GLY A 236 2.63 0.13 25.97
C GLY A 236 4.11 0.30 25.59
N ALA A 237 4.93 -0.67 25.99
CA ALA A 237 6.38 -0.67 25.74
C ALA A 237 6.93 -2.09 25.51
N GLY A 238 8.04 -2.19 24.78
CA GLY A 238 8.76 -3.46 24.57
C GLY A 238 7.93 -4.48 23.77
N THR A 239 7.85 -5.72 24.26
CA THR A 239 7.05 -6.79 23.64
C THR A 239 5.55 -6.64 23.90
N GLY A 240 5.14 -5.76 24.82
CA GLY A 240 3.74 -5.50 25.16
C GLY A 240 3.02 -4.56 24.20
N GLU A 241 3.74 -3.94 23.25
CA GLU A 241 3.22 -2.85 22.44
C GLU A 241 2.03 -3.21 21.56
N ARG A 242 1.11 -2.25 21.43
CA ARG A 242 -0.08 -2.38 20.61
C ARG A 242 -0.26 -1.15 19.74
N ILE A 243 -0.52 -1.37 18.45
CA ILE A 243 -0.98 -0.29 17.57
C ILE A 243 -2.47 -0.05 17.87
N ARG A 244 -2.85 1.22 18.04
CA ARG A 244 -4.24 1.65 18.25
C ARG A 244 -4.63 2.70 17.24
N LEU A 245 -5.81 2.55 16.64
CA LEU A 245 -6.38 3.51 15.70
C LEU A 245 -7.26 4.52 16.43
N ARG A 246 -7.21 5.79 16.00
CA ARG A 246 -8.10 6.85 16.48
C ARG A 246 -9.43 6.82 15.72
N ASP A 247 -10.34 7.71 16.10
CA ASP A 247 -11.66 7.85 15.48
C ASP A 247 -11.75 9.07 14.54
N ASP A 248 -10.76 9.22 13.65
CA ASP A 248 -10.62 10.38 12.74
C ASP A 248 -10.50 9.97 11.26
N TRP A 249 -11.14 8.85 10.91
CA TRP A 249 -11.19 8.26 9.57
C TRP A 249 -11.74 9.22 8.52
N ARG A 250 -10.99 9.44 7.44
CA ARG A 250 -11.42 10.31 6.33
C ARG A 250 -10.77 9.93 5.01
N VAL A 251 -11.50 10.14 3.92
CA VAL A 251 -10.90 10.13 2.57
C VAL A 251 -9.94 11.31 2.47
N VAL A 252 -8.68 11.04 2.13
CA VAL A 252 -7.63 12.06 1.94
C VAL A 252 -7.27 12.23 0.47
N ALA A 253 -7.51 11.22 -0.35
CA ALA A 253 -7.36 11.30 -1.80
C ALA A 253 -8.49 10.56 -2.53
N ASP A 254 -8.90 11.12 -3.66
CA ASP A 254 -9.87 10.57 -4.60
C ASP A 254 -9.27 10.70 -6.00
N PHE A 255 -8.52 9.68 -6.38
CA PHE A 255 -7.75 9.68 -7.62
C PHE A 255 -8.59 9.06 -8.75
N ASP A 256 -8.36 9.54 -9.97
CA ASP A 256 -8.90 8.94 -11.18
C ASP A 256 -7.78 8.83 -12.23
N PRO A 257 -7.23 7.62 -12.47
CA PRO A 257 -6.16 7.43 -13.44
C PRO A 257 -6.59 7.77 -14.86
N ALA A 258 -7.88 7.61 -15.21
CA ALA A 258 -8.39 7.92 -16.54
C ALA A 258 -8.37 9.43 -16.82
N THR A 259 -8.67 10.24 -15.81
CA THR A 259 -8.57 11.71 -15.90
C THR A 259 -7.11 12.17 -15.88
N ALA A 260 -6.26 11.54 -15.05
CA ALA A 260 -4.86 11.94 -14.91
C ALA A 260 -4.01 11.62 -16.15
N GLU A 261 -4.22 10.45 -16.77
CA GLU A 261 -3.48 10.02 -17.97
C GLU A 261 -4.41 9.32 -18.98
N PRO A 262 -5.20 10.09 -19.75
CA PRO A 262 -6.22 9.55 -20.67
C PRO A 262 -5.69 8.63 -21.78
N SER A 263 -4.37 8.62 -22.02
CA SER A 263 -3.73 7.76 -23.01
C SER A 263 -3.52 6.32 -22.53
N LEU A 264 -3.66 6.05 -21.22
CA LEU A 264 -3.50 4.71 -20.68
C LEU A 264 -4.73 3.84 -20.99
N PRO A 265 -4.56 2.51 -21.12
CA PRO A 265 -5.70 1.61 -21.32
C PRO A 265 -6.62 1.61 -20.09
N LEU A 266 -7.90 1.35 -20.31
CA LEU A 266 -8.91 1.24 -19.25
C LEU A 266 -9.54 -0.16 -19.25
N PRO A 267 -10.05 -0.64 -18.10
CA PRO A 267 -10.02 0.00 -16.79
C PRO A 267 -8.65 -0.09 -16.11
N LEU A 268 -8.32 0.92 -15.30
CA LEU A 268 -7.19 0.91 -14.37
C LEU A 268 -7.70 1.17 -12.97
N SER A 269 -7.22 0.40 -11.99
CA SER A 269 -7.66 0.55 -10.61
C SER A 269 -6.55 0.18 -9.64
N LEU A 270 -6.58 0.80 -8.48
CA LEU A 270 -5.63 0.67 -7.38
C LEU A 270 -5.44 -0.80 -7.02
N SER A 271 -4.19 -1.24 -7.02
CA SER A 271 -3.82 -2.58 -6.54
C SER A 271 -2.84 -2.57 -5.37
N SER A 272 -2.12 -1.47 -5.11
CA SER A 272 -1.32 -1.30 -3.88
C SER A 272 -1.02 0.16 -3.61
N LEU A 273 -0.75 0.48 -2.34
CA LEU A 273 -0.31 1.79 -1.88
C LEU A 273 0.81 1.61 -0.85
N GLU A 274 2.00 2.13 -1.11
CA GLU A 274 3.13 1.99 -0.19
C GLU A 274 3.83 3.33 0.08
N TYR A 275 4.26 3.54 1.33
CA TYR A 275 5.02 4.74 1.72
C TYR A 275 6.52 4.50 1.65
N ASP A 276 7.24 5.31 0.88
CA ASP A 276 8.70 5.28 0.80
C ASP A 276 9.34 6.35 1.70
N PRO A 277 9.90 5.94 2.87
CA PRO A 277 10.53 6.88 3.79
C PRO A 277 11.85 7.46 3.25
N TYR A 278 12.51 6.82 2.28
CA TYR A 278 13.74 7.36 1.68
C TYR A 278 13.47 8.60 0.85
N ARG A 279 12.27 8.70 0.27
CA ARG A 279 11.87 9.79 -0.64
C ARG A 279 10.74 10.65 -0.13
N ASN A 280 10.19 10.33 1.06
CA ASN A 280 9.02 10.98 1.65
C ASN A 280 7.84 11.09 0.66
N ARG A 281 7.48 9.96 0.06
CA ARG A 281 6.42 9.89 -0.96
C ARG A 281 5.65 8.59 -0.86
N PHE A 282 4.48 8.58 -1.48
CA PHE A 282 3.71 7.38 -1.69
C PHE A 282 3.90 6.88 -3.12
N TRP A 283 3.98 5.57 -3.25
CA TRP A 283 3.84 4.85 -4.50
C TRP A 283 2.43 4.27 -4.55
N LEU A 284 1.83 4.31 -5.73
CA LEU A 284 0.55 3.65 -5.99
C LEU A 284 0.73 2.79 -7.23
N LEU A 285 0.28 1.54 -7.15
CA LEU A 285 0.11 0.69 -8.31
C LEU A 285 -1.34 0.73 -8.75
N THR A 286 -1.53 0.85 -10.06
CA THR A 286 -2.80 0.51 -10.69
C THR A 286 -2.62 -0.70 -11.57
N SER A 287 -3.55 -1.65 -11.50
CA SER A 287 -3.60 -2.81 -12.36
C SER A 287 -4.77 -2.72 -13.35
N LEU A 288 -4.56 -3.31 -14.53
CA LEU A 288 -5.59 -3.60 -15.52
C LEU A 288 -5.71 -5.10 -15.61
N GLU A 289 -6.93 -5.59 -15.41
CA GLU A 289 -7.26 -7.01 -15.55
C GLU A 289 -8.45 -7.15 -16.49
N THR A 290 -8.21 -7.74 -17.64
CA THR A 290 -9.24 -8.13 -18.60
C THR A 290 -8.92 -9.53 -19.10
N LYS A 291 -9.91 -10.19 -19.70
CA LYS A 291 -9.73 -11.53 -20.27
C LYS A 291 -8.50 -11.65 -21.20
N ASP A 292 -8.18 -10.57 -21.92
CA ASP A 292 -7.17 -10.58 -22.98
C ASP A 292 -5.89 -9.82 -22.60
N ARG A 293 -5.85 -9.16 -21.44
CA ARG A 293 -4.74 -8.29 -21.06
C ARG A 293 -4.60 -8.15 -19.55
N LEU A 294 -3.35 -8.32 -19.10
CA LEU A 294 -2.86 -7.92 -17.79
C LEU A 294 -1.87 -6.78 -17.97
N ASP A 295 -1.94 -5.78 -17.09
CA ASP A 295 -1.00 -4.67 -17.09
C ASP A 295 -0.96 -3.99 -15.73
N ALA A 296 0.09 -3.20 -15.51
CA ALA A 296 0.17 -2.31 -14.37
C ALA A 296 1.01 -1.08 -14.68
N TYR A 297 0.78 -0.04 -13.89
CA TYR A 297 1.46 1.24 -13.98
C TYR A 297 1.82 1.74 -12.59
N LEU A 298 3.02 2.34 -12.49
CA LEU A 298 3.52 2.91 -11.25
C LEU A 298 3.24 4.42 -11.21
N TRP A 299 2.71 4.87 -10.09
CA TRP A 299 2.39 6.26 -9.81
C TRP A 299 3.09 6.73 -8.55
N SER A 300 3.30 8.04 -8.42
CA SER A 300 3.88 8.61 -7.21
C SER A 300 3.26 9.94 -6.82
N ILE A 301 3.27 10.24 -5.52
CA ILE A 301 2.81 11.51 -4.97
C ILE A 301 3.60 11.86 -3.70
N SER A 302 3.85 13.15 -3.44
CA SER A 302 4.40 13.57 -2.16
C SER A 302 3.36 13.41 -1.04
N ALA A 303 3.81 13.32 0.21
CA ALA A 303 2.89 13.25 1.35
C ALA A 303 1.93 14.46 1.39
N ASP A 304 2.45 15.67 1.23
CA ASP A 304 1.63 16.89 1.18
C ASP A 304 0.64 16.86 0.00
N GLY A 305 1.06 16.31 -1.14
CA GLY A 305 0.19 16.15 -2.31
C GLY A 305 -0.98 15.22 -2.02
N LEU A 306 -0.71 14.07 -1.40
CA LEU A 306 -1.74 13.11 -1.02
C LEU A 306 -2.75 13.73 -0.06
N PHE A 307 -2.29 14.32 1.05
CA PHE A 307 -3.19 14.91 2.05
C PHE A 307 -3.89 16.18 1.57
N SER A 308 -3.48 16.75 0.44
CA SER A 308 -4.15 17.86 -0.23
C SER A 308 -5.01 17.41 -1.42
N ASN A 309 -5.27 16.11 -1.57
CA ASN A 309 -6.02 15.52 -2.67
C ASN A 309 -5.52 15.95 -4.07
N LYS A 310 -4.19 16.02 -4.25
CA LYS A 310 -3.61 16.22 -5.58
C LYS A 310 -3.61 14.89 -6.35
N PRO A 311 -3.68 14.92 -7.69
CA PRO A 311 -3.55 13.70 -8.49
C PRO A 311 -2.15 13.09 -8.32
N PHE A 312 -2.08 11.76 -8.35
CA PHE A 312 -0.80 11.08 -8.46
C PHE A 312 -0.16 11.37 -9.83
N THR A 313 1.17 11.35 -9.88
CA THR A 313 1.95 11.54 -11.10
C THR A 313 2.43 10.20 -11.63
N LEU A 314 2.15 9.91 -12.89
CA LEU A 314 2.62 8.70 -13.55
C LEU A 314 4.15 8.67 -13.61
N VAL A 315 4.73 7.55 -13.20
CA VAL A 315 6.17 7.33 -13.31
C VAL A 315 6.50 6.94 -14.75
N ARG A 316 7.54 7.56 -15.29
CA ARG A 316 7.96 7.38 -16.68
C ARG A 316 9.39 6.88 -16.77
N ASP A 317 9.70 6.20 -17.86
CA ASP A 317 11.05 5.77 -18.16
C ASP A 317 11.95 6.93 -18.64
N THR A 318 13.20 6.60 -18.96
CA THR A 318 14.19 7.58 -19.44
C THR A 318 13.80 8.18 -20.80
N GLN A 319 12.95 7.51 -21.57
CA GLN A 319 12.41 7.91 -22.86
C GLN A 319 11.08 8.68 -22.73
N GLY A 320 10.58 8.85 -21.50
CA GLY A 320 9.32 9.53 -21.20
C GLY A 320 8.07 8.68 -21.40
N GLN A 321 8.21 7.38 -21.67
CA GLN A 321 7.08 6.46 -21.76
C GLN A 321 6.57 6.08 -20.36
N PRO A 322 5.28 5.78 -20.20
CA PRO A 322 4.75 5.17 -18.97
C PRO A 322 5.60 3.97 -18.54
N LEU A 323 5.99 3.90 -17.26
CA LEU A 323 6.59 2.69 -16.72
C LEU A 323 5.51 1.60 -16.64
N ARG A 324 5.55 0.69 -17.61
CA ARG A 324 4.58 -0.38 -17.82
C ARG A 324 5.19 -1.73 -17.47
N PHE A 325 4.45 -2.57 -16.75
CA PHE A 325 4.92 -3.89 -16.32
C PHE A 325 4.48 -5.04 -17.23
N GLY A 326 3.35 -4.94 -17.94
CA GLY A 326 2.83 -6.05 -18.75
C GLY A 326 2.32 -7.24 -17.93
N HIS A 327 2.10 -7.02 -16.63
CA HIS A 327 1.66 -7.97 -15.62
C HIS A 327 0.68 -7.29 -14.66
N LYS A 328 -0.23 -8.03 -14.03
CA LYS A 328 -1.13 -7.50 -12.99
C LYS A 328 -0.31 -7.30 -11.71
N GLY A 329 0.17 -6.08 -11.53
CA GLY A 329 0.91 -5.66 -10.34
C GLY A 329 0.00 -5.64 -9.13
N GLU A 330 0.45 -6.29 -8.05
CA GLU A 330 -0.36 -6.52 -6.85
C GLU A 330 0.23 -5.78 -5.65
N ASP A 331 1.54 -5.85 -5.40
CA ASP A 331 2.15 -5.08 -4.31
C ASP A 331 3.59 -4.66 -4.63
N LEU A 332 4.12 -3.68 -3.91
CA LEU A 332 5.50 -3.23 -3.99
C LEU A 332 6.11 -2.91 -2.62
N THR A 333 7.44 -2.98 -2.54
CA THR A 333 8.18 -2.53 -1.35
C THR A 333 9.50 -1.84 -1.72
N PRO A 334 9.91 -0.77 -1.02
CA PRO A 334 11.24 -0.18 -1.18
C PRO A 334 12.35 -1.14 -0.69
N LEU A 335 13.21 -1.58 -1.61
CA LEU A 335 14.41 -2.34 -1.27
C LEU A 335 15.48 -1.43 -0.67
N ASP A 336 15.65 -0.24 -1.26
CA ASP A 336 16.56 0.79 -0.81
C ASP A 336 16.18 2.17 -1.39
N LYS A 337 17.06 3.17 -1.20
CA LYS A 337 16.86 4.54 -1.67
C LYS A 337 16.71 4.69 -3.18
N ASN A 338 16.97 3.66 -3.99
CA ASN A 338 16.97 3.67 -5.45
C ASN A 338 16.11 2.55 -6.05
N ARG A 339 15.78 1.49 -5.31
CA ARG A 339 15.12 0.32 -5.86
C ARG A 339 13.80 -0.01 -5.18
N LEU A 340 12.82 -0.37 -5.99
CA LEU A 340 11.53 -0.96 -5.58
C LEU A 340 11.48 -2.41 -6.08
N LEU A 341 10.93 -3.31 -5.29
CA LEU A 341 10.46 -4.62 -5.75
C LEU A 341 8.96 -4.53 -5.96
N ILE A 342 8.48 -5.04 -7.09
CA ILE A 342 7.06 -5.18 -7.42
C ILE A 342 6.80 -6.67 -7.60
N ILE A 343 5.69 -7.16 -7.05
CA ILE A 343 5.17 -8.50 -7.31
C ILE A 343 3.90 -8.44 -8.15
N HIS A 344 3.63 -9.54 -8.85
CA HIS A 344 2.49 -9.64 -9.73
C HIS A 344 1.64 -10.86 -9.36
N ASP A 345 0.33 -10.68 -9.33
CA ASP A 345 -0.65 -11.75 -9.25
C ASP A 345 -1.29 -11.92 -10.63
N GLU A 346 -0.92 -12.98 -11.33
CA GLU A 346 -1.45 -13.29 -12.65
C GLU A 346 -2.63 -14.27 -12.55
N ASP A 347 -3.28 -14.37 -11.38
CA ASP A 347 -4.33 -15.34 -11.06
C ASP A 347 -3.88 -16.76 -11.52
N ARG A 348 -4.57 -17.30 -12.53
CA ARG A 348 -4.29 -18.61 -13.14
C ARG A 348 -3.72 -18.53 -14.55
N PHE A 349 -3.34 -17.34 -15.00
CA PHE A 349 -2.73 -17.14 -16.31
C PHE A 349 -1.29 -17.64 -16.31
N GLN A 350 -0.92 -18.34 -17.38
CA GLN A 350 0.45 -18.78 -17.64
C GLN A 350 1.13 -17.77 -18.56
N THR A 351 1.65 -16.70 -17.97
CA THR A 351 2.26 -15.61 -18.72
C THR A 351 3.78 -15.80 -18.89
N PRO A 352 4.35 -15.32 -20.01
CA PRO A 352 5.78 -15.33 -20.22
C PRO A 352 6.46 -14.24 -19.38
N VAL A 353 7.53 -14.61 -18.68
CA VAL A 353 8.38 -13.74 -17.88
C VAL A 353 9.82 -14.04 -18.23
N ASN A 354 10.52 -13.08 -18.84
CA ASN A 354 11.93 -13.21 -19.25
C ASN A 354 12.23 -14.55 -19.98
N GLY A 355 11.38 -14.89 -20.97
CA GLY A 355 11.52 -16.09 -21.79
C GLY A 355 11.07 -17.42 -21.15
N LYS A 356 10.55 -17.40 -19.91
CA LYS A 356 9.99 -18.58 -19.24
C LYS A 356 8.48 -18.41 -19.04
N VAL A 357 7.72 -19.50 -19.13
CA VAL A 357 6.28 -19.47 -18.83
C VAL A 357 6.07 -19.75 -17.35
N ARG A 358 5.37 -18.85 -16.65
CA ARG A 358 4.99 -18.99 -15.24
C ARG A 358 4.29 -20.34 -15.00
N GLN A 359 4.71 -21.06 -13.97
CA GLN A 359 4.04 -22.26 -13.47
C GLN A 359 3.14 -21.96 -12.27
N PRO A 360 2.17 -22.83 -11.91
CA PRO A 360 1.24 -22.56 -10.81
C PRO A 360 1.93 -22.21 -9.48
N ASN A 361 3.09 -22.79 -9.19
CA ASN A 361 3.83 -22.53 -7.96
C ASN A 361 4.70 -21.26 -7.98
N GLN A 362 4.53 -20.40 -8.98
CA GLN A 362 5.36 -19.22 -9.20
C GLN A 362 4.53 -17.95 -9.37
N ALA A 363 5.12 -16.81 -9.01
CA ALA A 363 4.60 -15.48 -9.29
C ALA A 363 5.68 -14.63 -9.98
N PRO A 364 5.33 -13.76 -10.96
CA PRO A 364 6.29 -12.82 -11.52
C PRO A 364 6.69 -11.75 -10.50
N TYR A 365 7.90 -11.22 -10.66
CA TYR A 365 8.34 -10.01 -9.96
C TYR A 365 9.19 -9.13 -10.88
N ALA A 366 9.25 -7.84 -10.56
CA ALA A 366 10.12 -6.87 -11.20
C ALA A 366 10.89 -6.05 -10.16
N ILE A 367 12.18 -5.76 -10.41
CA ILE A 367 12.94 -4.76 -9.66
C ILE A 367 13.07 -3.50 -10.51
N VAL A 368 12.54 -2.40 -9.97
CA VAL A 368 12.56 -1.09 -10.61
C VAL A 368 13.63 -0.23 -9.97
N THR A 369 14.52 0.33 -10.79
CA THR A 369 15.46 1.36 -10.36
C THR A 369 14.89 2.75 -10.66
N VAL A 370 14.76 3.57 -9.63
CA VAL A 370 14.21 4.93 -9.66
C VAL A 370 15.33 5.96 -9.54
N THR A 371 15.31 6.95 -10.42
CA THR A 371 16.25 8.08 -10.46
C THR A 371 15.48 9.40 -10.34
N ALA A 372 16.03 10.36 -9.61
CA ALA A 372 15.54 11.73 -9.65
C ALA A 372 16.13 12.44 -10.88
N LYS A 373 15.28 13.09 -11.69
CA LYS A 373 15.74 13.98 -12.77
C LYS A 373 16.11 15.35 -12.25
#